data_AF-A0A3S4F9V7-F1
#
_entry.id   AF-A0A3S4F9V7-F1
#
_cell.length_a   1.000
_cell.length_b   1.000
_cell.length_c   1.000
_cell.angle_alpha   90.00
_cell.angle_beta   90.00
_cell.angle_gamma   90.00
#
_symmetry.space_group_name_H-M   'P 1'
#
loop_
_entity.id
_entity.type
_entity.pdbx_description
1 polymer ?
#
loop_
_entity_poly.entity_id
_entity_poly.type
_entity_poly.pdbx_seq_one_letter_code
_entity_poly.pdbx_strand_id
1 'polypeptide(L)'
;MVVNLASEEYFKSVKPKKLNAELIKPVFLDEKNGKFKVVSFYAKKARGLMSRFIIENRLTKPEQLTAFDREGYFFDEETSTQDELVFKRYEQ
;
A
#
# COMPACT_ATOMS: atom_id res chain seq x y z
N MET A 1 13.11 4.81 -6.04
CA MET A 1 12.03 3.90 -5.62
C MET A 1 10.82 4.08 -6.53
N VAL A 2 10.12 3.00 -6.82
CA VAL A 2 8.78 2.99 -7.42
C VAL A 2 7.80 2.42 -6.41
N VAL A 3 6.74 3.17 -6.10
CA VAL A 3 5.66 2.70 -5.20
C VAL A 3 4.49 2.23 -6.06
N ASN A 4 4.23 0.93 -6.07
CA ASN A 4 3.16 0.32 -6.85
C ASN A 4 1.81 0.44 -6.13
N LEU A 5 1.07 1.49 -6.48
CA LEU A 5 -0.33 1.70 -6.06
C LEU A 5 -1.33 1.41 -7.19
N ALA A 6 -0.90 0.73 -8.24
CA ALA A 6 -1.75 0.35 -9.36
C ALA A 6 -2.58 -0.90 -9.03
N SER A 7 -3.60 -1.19 -9.85
CA SER A 7 -4.19 -2.53 -9.84
C SER A 7 -3.24 -3.55 -10.48
N GLU A 8 -3.42 -4.82 -10.16
CA GLU A 8 -2.67 -5.92 -10.78
C GLU A 8 -2.81 -5.94 -12.31
N GLU A 9 -3.98 -5.56 -12.83
CA GLU A 9 -4.23 -5.49 -14.27
C GLU A 9 -3.30 -4.49 -14.98
N TYR A 10 -3.13 -3.29 -14.42
CA TYR A 10 -2.20 -2.31 -14.96
C TYR A 10 -0.75 -2.69 -14.67
N PHE A 11 -0.46 -3.21 -13.48
CA PHE A 11 0.91 -3.55 -13.10
C PHE A 11 1.52 -4.69 -13.93
N LYS A 12 0.70 -5.59 -14.48
CA LYS A 12 1.15 -6.63 -15.44
C LYS A 12 1.84 -6.06 -16.69
N SER A 13 1.57 -4.81 -17.05
CA SER A 13 2.26 -4.16 -18.17
C SER A 13 3.71 -3.76 -17.84
N VAL A 14 4.05 -3.67 -16.55
CA VAL A 14 5.39 -3.34 -16.06
C VAL A 14 6.26 -4.60 -16.08
N LYS A 15 7.57 -4.43 -16.33
CA LYS A 15 8.57 -5.50 -16.28
C LYS A 15 9.50 -5.27 -15.07
N PRO A 16 9.18 -5.78 -13.86
CA PRO A 16 9.95 -5.48 -12.64
C PRO A 16 11.45 -5.79 -12.77
N LYS A 17 11.79 -6.90 -13.43
CA LYS A 17 13.20 -7.29 -13.68
C LYS A 17 14.00 -6.30 -14.54
N LYS A 18 13.33 -5.41 -15.27
CA LYS A 18 13.95 -4.37 -16.11
C LYS A 18 13.91 -2.99 -15.45
N LEU A 19 13.33 -2.88 -14.25
CA LEU A 19 13.21 -1.63 -13.54
C LEU A 19 14.50 -1.35 -12.77
N ASN A 20 15.14 -0.21 -13.03
CA ASN A 20 16.30 0.24 -12.26
C ASN A 20 15.86 1.02 -11.01
N ALA A 21 15.01 0.40 -10.18
CA ALA A 21 14.53 0.99 -8.94
C ALA A 21 14.01 -0.09 -7.99
N GLU A 22 14.15 0.13 -6.69
CA GLU A 22 13.44 -0.62 -5.65
C GLU A 22 11.93 -0.45 -5.84
N LEU A 23 11.19 -1.55 -5.76
CA LEU A 23 9.77 -1.63 -5.99
C LEU A 23 9.06 -1.93 -4.66
N ILE A 24 8.30 -0.97 -4.16
CA ILE A 24 7.52 -1.12 -2.93
C ILE A 24 6.04 -1.26 -3.28
N LYS A 25 5.36 -2.24 -2.67
CA LYS A 25 3.94 -2.52 -2.89
C LYS A 25 3.16 -2.35 -1.58
N PRO A 26 2.50 -1.21 -1.36
CA PRO A 26 1.52 -1.08 -0.30
C PRO A 26 0.28 -1.95 -0.55
N VAL A 27 -0.10 -2.77 0.43
CA VAL A 27 -1.28 -3.64 0.41
C VAL A 27 -2.25 -3.18 1.49
N PHE A 28 -3.49 -2.93 1.10
CA PHE A 28 -4.54 -2.46 2.01
C PHE A 28 -5.54 -3.58 2.27
N LEU A 29 -5.65 -3.96 3.54
CA LEU A 29 -6.53 -5.01 4.02
C LEU A 29 -7.58 -4.42 4.95
N ASP A 30 -8.82 -4.85 4.74
CA ASP A 30 -9.95 -4.52 5.59
C ASP A 30 -10.39 -5.77 6.32
N GLU A 31 -10.72 -5.63 7.60
CA GLU A 31 -11.35 -6.69 8.36
C GLU A 31 -12.77 -6.94 7.83
N LYS A 32 -13.10 -8.23 7.67
CA LYS A 32 -14.45 -8.68 7.38
C LYS A 32 -14.66 -10.06 7.98
N ASN A 33 -15.61 -10.19 8.91
CA ASN A 33 -15.85 -11.41 9.67
C ASN A 33 -14.60 -11.90 10.43
N GLY A 34 -13.88 -10.99 11.10
CA GLY A 34 -12.69 -11.33 11.90
C GLY A 34 -11.43 -11.70 11.10
N LYS A 35 -11.44 -11.47 9.77
CA LYS A 35 -10.29 -11.74 8.89
C LYS A 35 -9.97 -10.53 8.02
N PHE A 36 -8.70 -10.19 7.95
CA PHE A 36 -8.19 -9.14 7.07
C PHE A 36 -8.09 -9.66 5.63
N LYS A 37 -8.69 -8.95 4.68
CA LYS A 37 -8.59 -9.24 3.25
C LYS A 37 -8.73 -7.99 2.41
N VAL A 38 -8.30 -8.08 1.15
CA VAL A 38 -8.49 -6.98 0.20
C VAL A 38 -9.98 -6.82 -0.11
N VAL A 39 -10.55 -5.67 0.25
CA VAL A 39 -11.88 -5.26 -0.19
C VAL A 39 -11.71 -4.24 -1.31
N SER A 40 -11.98 -4.64 -2.55
CA SER A 40 -11.61 -3.90 -3.77
C SER A 40 -12.02 -2.43 -3.80
N PHE A 41 -13.19 -2.08 -3.26
CA PHE A 41 -13.65 -0.70 -3.20
C PHE A 41 -12.75 0.16 -2.28
N TYR A 42 -12.49 -0.33 -1.06
CA TYR A 42 -11.64 0.35 -0.10
C TYR A 42 -10.18 0.36 -0.52
N ALA A 43 -9.65 -0.75 -1.03
CA ALA A 43 -8.29 -0.82 -1.52
C ALA A 43 -8.00 0.20 -2.65
N LYS A 44 -8.96 0.45 -3.56
CA LYS A 44 -8.84 1.49 -4.59
C LYS A 44 -8.76 2.89 -3.98
N LYS A 45 -9.62 3.19 -3.00
CA LYS A 45 -9.60 4.47 -2.28
C LYS A 45 -8.30 4.65 -1.49
N ALA A 46 -7.87 3.62 -0.77
CA ALA A 46 -6.65 3.61 0.03
C ALA A 46 -5.39 3.86 -0.80
N ARG A 47 -5.31 3.29 -2.02
CA ARG A 47 -4.24 3.61 -2.99
C ARG A 47 -4.18 5.10 -3.36
N GLY A 48 -5.34 5.72 -3.54
CA GLY A 48 -5.44 7.16 -3.76
C GLY A 48 -4.99 7.97 -2.54
N LEU A 49 -5.40 7.55 -1.34
CA LEU A 49 -5.00 8.18 -0.08
C LEU A 49 -3.49 8.06 0.16
N MET A 50 -2.89 6.91 -0.10
CA MET A 50 -1.44 6.72 0.01
C MET A 50 -0.69 7.59 -0.99
N SER A 51 -1.14 7.65 -2.24
CA SER A 51 -0.58 8.57 -3.24
C SER A 51 -0.62 10.02 -2.75
N ARG A 52 -1.77 10.45 -2.22
CA ARG A 52 -1.94 11.79 -1.64
C ARG A 52 -1.01 12.03 -0.46
N PHE A 53 -0.91 11.07 0.46
CA PHE A 53 -0.03 11.14 1.63
C PHE A 53 1.44 11.30 1.24
N ILE A 54 1.91 10.52 0.27
CA ILE A 54 3.27 10.62 -0.27
C ILE A 54 3.53 12.02 -0.83
N ILE A 55 2.60 12.53 -1.63
CA ILE A 55 2.73 13.85 -2.27
C ILE A 55 2.70 14.95 -1.22
N GLU A 56 1.68 15.00 -0.36
CA GLU A 56 1.49 16.06 0.64
C GLU A 56 2.69 16.17 1.59
N ASN A 57 3.23 15.04 2.04
CA ASN A 57 4.35 15.02 2.99
C ASN A 57 5.72 15.00 2.32
N ARG A 58 5.78 15.04 0.97
CA ARG A 58 7.02 15.04 0.18
C ARG A 58 7.96 13.89 0.58
N LEU A 59 7.41 12.69 0.71
CA LEU A 59 8.18 11.53 1.14
C LEU A 59 9.24 11.16 0.10
N THR A 60 10.43 10.79 0.57
CA THR A 60 11.58 10.47 -0.28
C THR A 60 12.17 9.10 0.00
N LYS A 61 11.80 8.45 1.11
CA LYS A 61 12.33 7.15 1.52
C LYS A 61 11.21 6.12 1.78
N PRO A 62 11.43 4.82 1.50
CA PRO A 62 10.44 3.76 1.71
C PRO A 62 9.90 3.70 3.14
N GLU A 63 10.76 3.87 4.13
CA GLU A 63 10.42 3.67 5.54
C GLU A 63 9.37 4.69 6.02
N GLN A 64 9.31 5.86 5.38
CA GLN A 64 8.34 6.90 5.69
C GLN A 64 6.89 6.50 5.33
N LEU A 65 6.71 5.53 4.43
CA LEU A 65 5.39 5.03 4.04
C LEU A 65 4.66 4.34 5.20
N THR A 66 5.41 3.77 6.15
CA THR A 66 4.87 3.08 7.33
C THR A 66 4.07 4.02 8.25
N ALA A 67 4.30 5.33 8.16
CA ALA A 67 3.56 6.35 8.91
C ALA A 67 2.15 6.66 8.34
N PHE A 68 1.73 5.97 7.28
CA PHE A 68 0.39 6.15 6.72
C PHE A 68 -0.70 5.66 7.69
N ASP A 69 -1.60 6.56 8.06
CA ASP A 69 -2.61 6.38 9.11
C ASP A 69 -4.04 6.84 8.69
N ARG A 70 -4.27 7.05 7.40
CA ARG A 70 -5.52 7.69 6.92
C ARG A 70 -6.70 6.75 7.00
N GLU A 71 -7.86 7.30 7.37
CA GLU A 71 -9.15 6.58 7.43
C GLU A 71 -9.12 5.30 8.27
N GLY A 72 -8.28 5.24 9.31
CA GLY A 72 -8.18 4.11 10.23
C GLY A 72 -7.30 2.96 9.75
N TYR A 73 -6.59 3.11 8.63
CA TYR A 73 -5.51 2.19 8.28
C TYR A 73 -4.34 2.35 9.26
N PHE A 74 -3.67 1.24 9.57
CA PHE A 74 -2.44 1.21 10.34
C PHE A 74 -1.45 0.22 9.72
N PHE A 75 -0.16 0.49 9.86
CA PHE A 75 0.90 -0.39 9.36
C PHE A 75 0.99 -1.66 10.21
N ASP A 76 1.14 -2.80 9.54
CA ASP A 76 1.34 -4.10 10.16
C ASP A 76 2.73 -4.64 9.85
N GLU A 77 3.65 -4.45 10.79
CA GLU A 77 5.05 -4.84 10.64
C GLU A 77 5.21 -6.37 10.52
N GLU A 78 4.39 -7.15 11.24
CA GLU A 78 4.53 -8.62 11.30
C GLU A 78 4.25 -9.30 9.96
N THR A 79 3.30 -8.76 9.18
CA THR A 79 2.96 -9.31 7.86
C THR A 79 3.66 -8.59 6.70
N SER A 80 4.37 -7.50 7.00
CA SER A 80 5.12 -6.74 6.01
C SER A 80 6.47 -7.40 5.71
N THR A 81 6.95 -7.16 4.50
CA THR A 81 8.29 -7.52 4.05
C THR A 81 8.99 -6.26 3.54
N GLN A 82 10.23 -6.39 3.08
CA GLN A 82 10.97 -5.27 2.50
C GLN A 82 10.23 -4.66 1.29
N ASP A 83 9.64 -5.50 0.43
CA ASP A 83 9.02 -5.06 -0.83
C ASP A 83 7.49 -4.91 -0.75
N GLU A 84 6.86 -5.48 0.28
CA GLU A 84 5.40 -5.44 0.48
C GLU A 84 5.05 -4.88 1.86
N LEU A 85 4.41 -3.70 1.89
CA LEU A 85 4.01 -3.03 3.13
C LEU A 85 2.52 -3.21 3.35
N VAL A 86 2.14 -3.91 4.41
CA VAL A 86 0.76 -4.24 4.73
C VAL A 86 0.16 -3.18 5.65
N PHE A 87 -1.00 -2.66 5.25
CA PHE A 87 -1.81 -1.74 6.04
C PHE A 87 -3.17 -2.38 6.29
N LYS A 88 -3.54 -2.49 7.56
CA LYS A 88 -4.80 -3.09 8.02
C LYS A 88 -5.76 -2.02 8.50
N ARG A 89 -7.05 -2.27 8.38
CA ARG A 89 -8.13 -1.45 8.93
C ARG A 89 -9.22 -2.35 9.51
N TYR A 90 -9.61 -2.10 10.75
CA TYR A 90 -10.73 -2.80 11.40
C TYR A 90 -12.07 -2.43 10.76
N GLU A 91 -13.06 -3.31 10.86
CA GLU A 91 -14.42 -3.05 10.39
C GLU A 91 -15.02 -1.91 11.23
N GLN A 92 -15.58 -0.88 10.56
CA GLN A 92 -16.27 0.24 11.22
C GLN A 92 -17.73 -0.09 11.48
#